data_AF-R7ULH7-F1
#
_entry.id   AF-R7ULH7-F1
#
_cell.length_a   1.000
_cell.length_b   1.000
_cell.length_c   1.000
_cell.angle_alpha   90.00
_cell.angle_beta   90.00
_cell.angle_gamma   90.00
#
_symmetry.space_group_name_H-M   'P 1'
#
loop_
_entity.id
_entity.type
_entity.pdbx_description
1 polymer ?
#
loop_
_entity_poly.entity_id
_entity_poly.type
_entity_poly.pdbx_seq_one_letter_code
_entity_poly.pdbx_strand_id
1 'polypeptide(L)' 'QLKRQGIEPDEKELAEIRNEVLGNFENQTSAYYTSSEIWDDGIIDPVDTRNALGISISASLNAPIGDARYGVLRL' A
#
# COMPACT_ATOMS: atom_id res chain seq x y z
N GLN A 1 -8.75 9.63 22.14
CA GLN A 1 -9.77 10.68 21.91
C GLN A 1 -10.81 10.69 23.04
N LEU A 2 -11.40 9.54 23.41
CA LEU A 2 -12.36 9.40 24.53
C LEU A 2 -11.85 9.91 25.90
N LYS A 3 -10.62 9.54 26.29
CA LYS A 3 -9.99 10.05 27.53
C LYS A 3 -9.90 11.58 27.57
N ARG A 4 -9.71 12.25 26.43
CA ARG A 4 -9.69 13.73 26.34
C ARG A 4 -11.07 14.34 26.57
N GLN A 5 -12.13 13.58 26.31
CA GLN A 5 -13.53 13.96 26.55
C GLN A 5 -14.01 13.56 27.96
N GLY A 6 -13.12 13.04 28.81
CA GLY A 6 -13.48 12.56 30.15
C GLY A 6 -14.24 11.22 30.16
N ILE A 7 -14.27 10.51 29.02
CA ILE A 7 -14.89 9.20 28.90
C ILE A 7 -13.80 8.14 29.08
N GLU A 8 -13.96 7.30 30.11
CA GLU A 8 -13.16 6.08 30.27
C GLU A 8 -13.95 4.91 29.67
N PRO A 9 -13.56 4.42 28.48
CA PRO A 9 -14.27 3.32 27.83
C PRO A 9 -14.06 2.03 28.60
N ASP A 10 -15.09 1.20 28.63
CA ASP A 10 -14.98 -0.15 29.14
C ASP A 10 -14.28 -1.09 28.12
N GLU A 11 -13.97 -2.31 28.55
CA GLU A 11 -13.29 -3.29 27.69
C GLU A 11 -14.10 -3.65 26.44
N LYS A 12 -15.44 -3.59 26.52
CA LYS A 12 -16.33 -3.93 25.42
C LYS A 12 -16.31 -2.84 24.35
N GLU A 13 -16.41 -1.57 24.75
CA GLU A 13 -16.28 -0.43 23.84
C GLU A 13 -14.91 -0.40 23.16
N LEU A 14 -13.83 -0.68 23.92
CA LEU A 14 -12.49 -0.79 23.34
C LEU A 14 -12.38 -1.94 22.34
N ALA A 15 -12.99 -3.09 22.62
CA ALA A 15 -13.02 -4.22 21.71
C ALA A 15 -13.83 -3.91 20.44
N GLU A 16 -14.95 -3.21 20.54
CA GLU A 16 -15.78 -2.78 19.40
C GLU A 16 -15.02 -1.83 18.48
N ILE A 17 -14.38 -0.79 19.04
CA ILE A 17 -13.53 0.13 18.27
C ILE A 17 -12.41 -0.63 17.56
N ARG A 18 -11.76 -1.55 18.28
CA ARG A 18 -10.67 -2.36 17.71
C ARG A 18 -11.18 -3.23 16.55
N ASN A 19 -12.31 -3.89 16.72
CA ASN A 19 -12.88 -4.76 15.70
C ASN A 19 -13.29 -3.98 14.45
N GLU A 20 -13.85 -2.78 14.61
CA GLU A 20 -14.17 -1.90 13.48
C GLU A 20 -12.91 -1.51 12.70
N VAL A 21 -11.85 -1.08 13.39
CA VAL A 21 -10.58 -0.71 12.76
C VAL A 21 -9.95 -1.89 12.02
N LEU A 22 -9.95 -3.08 12.65
CA LEU A 22 -9.42 -4.29 12.03
C LEU A 22 -10.25 -4.71 10.81
N GLY A 23 -11.58 -4.68 10.89
CA GLY A 23 -12.44 -5.00 9.76
C GLY A 23 -12.24 -4.05 8.58
N ASN A 24 -12.10 -2.75 8.85
CA ASN A 24 -11.77 -1.77 7.81
C ASN A 24 -10.42 -2.05 7.16
N PHE A 25 -9.40 -2.40 7.96
CA PHE A 25 -8.09 -2.76 7.45
C PHE A 25 -8.12 -4.05 6.60
N GLU A 26 -8.80 -5.09 7.08
CA GLU A 26 -8.94 -6.37 6.37
C GLU A 26 -9.64 -6.21 5.01
N ASN A 27 -10.66 -5.34 4.93
CA ASN A 27 -11.34 -5.06 3.67
C ASN A 27 -10.42 -4.39 2.64
N GLN A 28 -9.46 -3.58 3.11
CA GLN A 28 -8.59 -2.78 2.25
C GLN A 28 -7.22 -3.43 1.99
N THR A 29 -6.88 -4.53 2.68
CA THR A 29 -5.55 -5.14 2.57
C THR A 29 -5.42 -6.14 1.42
N SER A 30 -6.50 -6.44 0.70
CA SER A 30 -6.44 -7.41 -0.39
C SER A 30 -5.72 -6.84 -1.63
N ALA A 31 -5.05 -7.71 -2.39
CA ALA A 31 -4.45 -7.33 -3.67
C ALA A 31 -5.49 -6.76 -4.65
N TYR A 32 -6.72 -7.29 -4.61
CA TYR A 32 -7.83 -6.79 -5.43
C TYR A 32 -8.22 -5.35 -5.10
N TYR A 33 -8.27 -5.01 -3.81
CA TYR A 33 -8.57 -3.64 -3.38
C TYR A 33 -7.47 -2.66 -3.83
N THR A 34 -6.20 -3.05 -3.67
CA THR A 34 -5.06 -2.24 -4.11
C THR A 34 -5.11 -1.98 -5.61
N SER A 35 -5.38 -3.03 -6.41
CA SER A 35 -5.43 -2.93 -7.87
C SER A 35 -6.66 -2.17 -8.37
N SER A 36 -7.81 -2.23 -7.67
CA SER A 36 -9.00 -1.42 -8.01
C SER A 36 -8.79 0.09 -7.83
N GLU A 37 -7.87 0.48 -6.93
CA GLU A 37 -7.50 1.87 -6.69
C GLU A 37 -6.33 2.33 -7.57
N ILE A 38 -5.81 1.47 -8.47
CA ILE A 38 -4.68 1.74 -9.36
C ILE A 38 -3.42 2.16 -8.57
N TRP A 39 -3.23 1.56 -7.40
CA TRP A 39 -1.99 1.73 -6.64
C TRP A 39 -0.87 0.83 -7.16
N ASP A 40 -1.23 -0.18 -7.95
CA ASP A 40 -0.36 -1.03 -8.74
C ASP A 40 -0.79 -1.02 -10.21
N ASP A 41 0.10 -1.48 -11.09
CA ASP A 41 -0.17 -1.64 -12.54
C ASP A 41 -0.82 -3.01 -12.89
N GLY A 42 -1.22 -3.79 -11.88
CA GLY A 42 -1.89 -5.07 -12.04
C GLY A 42 -1.35 -6.19 -11.14
N ILE A 43 -2.22 -7.17 -10.86
CA ILE A 43 -1.88 -8.41 -10.18
C ILE A 43 -1.36 -9.42 -11.22
N ILE A 44 -0.21 -10.04 -10.93
CA ILE A 44 0.39 -11.08 -11.79
C ILE A 44 0.52 -12.42 -11.04
N ASP A 45 0.52 -13.52 -11.80
CA ASP A 45 0.93 -14.81 -11.25
C ASP A 45 2.41 -14.73 -10.81
N PRO A 46 2.77 -15.15 -9.59
CA PRO A 46 4.17 -15.15 -9.14
C PRO A 46 5.15 -15.79 -10.13
N VAL A 47 4.74 -16.83 -10.89
CA VAL A 47 5.62 -17.49 -11.87
C VAL A 47 5.94 -16.61 -13.09
N ASP A 48 5.09 -15.61 -13.38
CA ASP A 48 5.26 -14.69 -14.51
C ASP A 48 6.14 -13.48 -14.21
N THR A 49 6.61 -13.33 -12.96
CA THR A 49 7.46 -12.21 -12.52
C THR A 49 8.64 -11.95 -13.47
N ARG A 50 9.31 -13.01 -13.94
CA ARG A 50 10.44 -12.87 -14.88
C ARG A 50 10.03 -12.27 -16.21
N ASN A 51 8.89 -12.70 -16.75
CA ASN A 51 8.39 -12.25 -18.04
C ASN A 51 7.92 -10.79 -17.95
N ALA A 52 7.18 -10.46 -16.90
CA ALA A 52 6.74 -9.09 -16.63
C ALA A 52 7.92 -8.12 -16.54
N LEU A 53 8.94 -8.42 -15.73
CA LEU A 53 10.15 -7.60 -15.63
C LEU A 53 10.91 -7.52 -16.97
N GLY A 54 11.03 -8.62 -17.70
CA GLY A 54 11.73 -8.65 -18.98
C GLY A 54 11.09 -7.72 -20.01
N ILE A 55 9.76 -7.72 -20.12
CA ILE A 55 9.01 -6.84 -21.01
C ILE A 55 9.12 -5.38 -20.55
N SER A 56 8.93 -5.10 -19.25
CA SER A 56 8.99 -3.73 -18.73
C SER A 56 10.37 -3.09 -18.90
N ILE A 57 11.45 -3.84 -18.69
CA ILE A 57 12.82 -3.37 -18.94
C ILE A 57 13.02 -3.10 -20.43
N SER A 58 12.65 -4.04 -21.29
CA SER A 58 12.76 -3.89 -22.75
C SER A 58 12.01 -2.64 -23.25
N ALA A 59 10.80 -2.42 -22.76
CA ALA A 59 10.01 -1.22 -23.06
C ALA A 59 10.69 0.06 -22.57
N SER A 60 11.22 0.06 -21.35
CA SER A 60 11.89 1.22 -20.72
C SER A 60 13.14 1.68 -21.48
N LEU A 61 13.85 0.76 -22.14
CA LEU A 61 15.09 1.07 -22.90
C LEU A 61 14.84 1.86 -24.20
N ASN A 62 13.59 2.15 -24.56
CA ASN A 62 13.28 3.06 -25.66
C ASN A 62 13.51 4.55 -25.28
N ALA A 63 13.70 4.85 -23.98
CA ALA A 63 14.09 6.17 -23.50
C ALA A 63 15.60 6.21 -23.16
N PRO A 64 16.30 7.35 -23.38
CA PRO A 64 17.70 7.48 -23.00
C PRO A 64 17.88 7.42 -21.47
N ILE A 65 18.92 6.74 -21.02
CA ILE A 65 19.31 6.71 -19.60
C ILE A 65 20.07 8.00 -19.28
N GLY A 66 19.50 8.85 -18.42
CA GLY A 66 20.12 10.11 -17.99
C GLY A 66 21.03 9.96 -16.78
N ASP A 67 21.82 11.00 -16.50
CA ASP A 67 22.63 11.06 -15.28
C ASP A 67 21.76 11.19 -14.03
N ALA A 68 22.15 10.50 -12.95
CA ALA A 68 21.48 10.61 -11.67
C ALA A 68 21.64 12.02 -11.06
N ARG A 69 20.53 12.59 -10.56
CA ARG A 69 20.52 13.86 -9.83
C ARG A 69 19.71 13.69 -8.55
N TYR A 70 20.29 14.09 -7.42
CA TYR A 70 19.64 13.97 -6.11
C TYR A 70 19.26 15.35 -5.58
N GLY A 71 18.18 15.41 -4.79
CA GLY A 71 17.79 16.62 -4.05
C GLY A 71 18.65 16.85 -2.80
N VAL A 72 18.24 17.79 -1.94
CA VAL A 72 18.93 18.08 -0.68
C VAL A 72 18.70 16.94 0.32
N LEU A 73 19.78 16.35 0.82
CA LEU A 73 19.73 15.39 1.92
C LEU A 73 19.69 16.14 3.26
N ARG A 74 18.64 15.93 4.07
CA ARG A 74 18.53 16.47 5.43
C ARG A 74 19.11 15.45 6.42
N LEU A 75 20.23 15.80 7.04
CA LEU A 75 20.95 15.02 8.05
C LEU A 75 20.68 15.53 9.47
#